data_AF-A0A945C2D9-F1
#
_entry.id   AF-A0A945C2D9-F1
#
_cell.length_a   1.000
_cell.length_b   1.000
_cell.length_c   1.000
_cell.angle_alpha   90.00
_cell.angle_beta   90.00
_cell.angle_gamma   90.00
#
_symmetry.space_group_name_H-M   'P 1'
#
loop_
_entity.id
_entity.type
_entity.pdbx_description
1 polymer ?
#
loop_
_entity_poly.entity_id
_entity_poly.type
_entity_poly.pdbx_seq_one_letter_code
_entity_poly.pdbx_strand_id
1 'polypeptide(L)'
;MKLTIERSALLRALGHVQNVVERRNTIPILSNVQLVADGAGLSLTATDLDLAIVETVPCEVQTPGGTTAPAHILHDIVRKLPDGAQVELDYGAEDGRLVVRAARSKFALS
;
A
#
# COMPACT_ATOMS: atom_id res chain seq x y z
N MET A 1 6.38 -7.63 7.55
CA MET A 1 6.70 -6.36 6.85
C MET A 1 6.25 -5.22 7.75
N LYS A 2 7.12 -4.26 8.03
CA LYS A 2 6.81 -3.06 8.81
C LYS A 2 7.60 -1.86 8.29
N LEU A 3 6.91 -0.78 7.97
CA LEU A 3 7.52 0.46 7.45
C LEU A 3 6.74 1.71 7.89
N THR A 4 7.40 2.86 7.86
CA THR A 4 6.81 4.19 8.00
C THR A 4 7.10 5.03 6.76
N ILE A 5 6.07 5.68 6.22
CA ILE A 5 6.16 6.51 5.01
C ILE A 5 5.32 7.78 5.14
N GLU A 6 5.81 8.87 4.55
CA GLU A 6 5.06 10.12 4.40
C GLU A 6 3.76 9.90 3.63
N ARG A 7 2.63 10.38 4.17
CA ARG A 7 1.33 10.26 3.50
C ARG A 7 1.38 10.78 2.06
N SER A 8 2.02 11.92 1.82
CA SER A 8 2.05 12.55 0.49
C SER A 8 2.80 11.69 -0.53
N ALA A 9 3.85 11.00 -0.11
CA ALA A 9 4.64 10.10 -0.95
C ALA A 9 3.86 8.82 -1.26
N LEU A 10 3.25 8.20 -0.24
CA LEU A 10 2.41 7.02 -0.39
C LEU A 10 1.17 7.30 -1.27
N LEU A 11 0.50 8.44 -1.06
CA LEU A 11 -0.69 8.83 -1.82
C LEU A 11 -0.37 9.00 -3.31
N ARG A 12 0.78 9.61 -3.62
CA ARG A 12 1.21 9.81 -5.01
C ARG A 12 1.44 8.48 -5.71
N ALA A 13 2.20 7.58 -5.10
CA ALA A 13 2.50 6.28 -5.68
C ALA A 13 1.25 5.40 -5.82
N LEU A 14 0.39 5.35 -4.79
CA LEU A 14 -0.92 4.70 -4.88
C LEU A 14 -1.78 5.30 -6.00
N GLY A 15 -1.71 6.61 -6.20
CA GLY A 15 -2.39 7.33 -7.28
C GLY A 15 -1.96 6.88 -8.67
N HIS A 16 -0.67 6.58 -8.87
CA HIS A 16 -0.15 6.08 -10.14
C HIS A 16 -0.53 4.61 -10.36
N VAL A 17 -0.28 3.74 -9.38
CA VAL A 17 -0.45 2.29 -9.54
C VAL A 17 -1.93 1.87 -9.54
N GLN A 18 -2.83 2.57 -8.84
CA GLN A 18 -4.24 2.14 -8.80
C GLN A 18 -4.97 2.27 -10.15
N ASN A 19 -4.46 3.06 -11.09
CA ASN A 19 -5.15 3.32 -12.36
C ASN A 19 -5.15 2.12 -13.30
N VAL A 20 -4.20 1.19 -13.14
CA VAL A 20 -4.19 -0.09 -13.88
C VAL A 20 -5.13 -1.12 -13.25
N VAL A 21 -5.61 -0.88 -12.03
CA VAL A 21 -6.50 -1.81 -11.34
C VAL A 21 -7.94 -1.61 -11.83
N GLU A 22 -8.49 -2.63 -12.49
CA GLU A 22 -9.89 -2.62 -12.89
C GLU A 22 -10.83 -2.76 -11.69
N ARG A 23 -11.89 -1.92 -11.66
CA ARG A 23 -12.90 -1.95 -10.58
C ARG A 23 -13.77 -3.22 -10.56
N ARG A 24 -13.87 -3.92 -11.70
CA ARG A 24 -14.72 -5.10 -11.87
C ARG A 24 -13.88 -6.27 -12.36
N ASN A 25 -12.95 -6.72 -11.52
CA ASN A 25 -12.13 -7.87 -11.84
C ASN A 25 -12.81 -9.16 -11.35
N THR A 26 -12.81 -10.20 -12.19
CA THR A 26 -13.30 -11.55 -11.79
C THR A 26 -12.26 -12.31 -10.97
N ILE A 27 -10.99 -11.87 -11.02
CA ILE A 27 -9.87 -12.46 -10.29
C ILE A 27 -9.51 -11.53 -9.11
N PRO A 28 -9.86 -11.89 -7.85
CA PRO A 28 -9.72 -10.97 -6.71
C PRO A 28 -8.31 -10.42 -6.47
N ILE A 29 -7.26 -11.23 -6.69
CA ILE A 29 -5.88 -10.79 -6.44
C ILE A 29 -5.45 -9.62 -7.34
N LEU A 30 -6.06 -9.48 -8.52
CA LEU A 30 -5.78 -8.38 -9.44
C LEU A 30 -6.44 -7.05 -9.01
N SER A 31 -7.32 -7.08 -8.01
CA SER A 31 -7.83 -5.87 -7.35
C SER A 31 -6.88 -5.31 -6.29
N ASN A 32 -5.79 -6.03 -6.01
CA ASN A 32 -4.81 -5.65 -5.02
C ASN A 32 -3.60 -4.95 -5.66
N VAL A 33 -2.92 -4.15 -4.83
CA VAL A 33 -1.55 -3.70 -5.07
C VAL A 33 -0.61 -4.60 -4.26
N GLN A 34 0.46 -5.07 -4.89
CA GLN A 34 1.56 -5.72 -4.19
C GLN A 34 2.44 -4.65 -3.53
N LEU A 35 2.78 -4.88 -2.28
CA LEU A 35 3.63 -4.03 -1.46
C LEU A 35 4.86 -4.83 -1.05
N VAL A 36 6.04 -4.36 -1.39
CA VAL A 36 7.32 -4.98 -0.99
C VAL A 36 8.19 -3.92 -0.34
N ALA A 37 8.53 -4.12 0.93
CA ALA A 37 9.43 -3.25 1.67
C ALA A 37 10.79 -3.93 1.84
N ASP A 38 11.85 -3.24 1.42
CA ASP A 38 13.23 -3.70 1.52
C ASP A 38 14.20 -2.53 1.79
N GLY A 39 15.51 -2.76 1.63
CA GLY A 39 16.53 -1.74 1.88
C GLY A 39 16.50 -0.53 0.93
N ALA A 40 15.77 -0.59 -0.19
CA ALA A 40 15.59 0.51 -1.14
C ALA A 40 14.32 1.34 -0.88
N GLY A 41 13.39 0.84 -0.05
CA GLY A 41 12.13 1.51 0.29
C GLY A 41 10.92 0.60 0.09
N LEU A 42 9.78 1.20 -0.27
CA LEU A 42 8.53 0.50 -0.57
C LEU A 42 8.31 0.48 -2.08
N SER A 43 8.30 -0.72 -2.66
CA SER A 43 7.86 -0.98 -4.04
C SER A 43 6.38 -1.32 -4.07
N LEU A 44 5.65 -0.66 -4.97
CA LEU A 44 4.23 -0.88 -5.24
C LEU A 44 4.08 -1.41 -6.67
N THR A 45 3.42 -2.56 -6.82
CA THR A 45 3.13 -3.15 -8.13
C THR A 45 1.63 -3.41 -8.28
N ALA A 46 1.06 -3.00 -9.41
CA ALA A 46 -0.30 -3.34 -9.80
C ALA A 46 -0.33 -3.77 -11.28
N THR A 47 -1.25 -4.68 -11.63
CA THR A 47 -1.34 -5.24 -12.99
C THR A 47 -2.74 -5.74 -13.32
N ASP A 48 -3.09 -5.68 -14.61
CA ASP A 48 -4.28 -6.28 -15.22
C ASP A 48 -3.95 -7.51 -16.10
N LEU A 49 -2.73 -8.04 -16.00
CA LEU A 49 -2.11 -9.10 -16.82
C LEU A 49 -1.57 -8.66 -18.19
N ASP A 50 -1.99 -7.51 -18.71
CA ASP A 50 -1.48 -6.96 -19.97
C ASP A 50 -0.43 -5.87 -19.71
N LEU A 51 -0.65 -5.06 -18.68
CA LEU A 51 0.21 -3.99 -18.22
C LEU A 51 0.54 -4.16 -16.74
N ALA A 52 1.77 -3.81 -16.36
CA ALA A 52 2.16 -3.69 -14.97
C ALA A 52 2.80 -2.32 -14.72
N ILE A 53 2.41 -1.68 -13.62
CA ILE A 53 3.03 -0.44 -13.13
C ILE A 53 3.78 -0.80 -11.85
N VAL A 54 5.05 -0.42 -11.79
CA VAL A 54 5.92 -0.59 -10.62
C VAL A 54 6.48 0.77 -10.22
N GLU A 55 6.32 1.14 -8.96
CA GLU A 55 6.89 2.38 -8.41
C GLU A 55 7.54 2.12 -7.05
N THR A 56 8.76 2.62 -6.89
CA THR A 56 9.51 2.53 -5.64
C THR A 56 9.58 3.89 -4.97
N VAL A 57 9.20 3.95 -3.70
CA VAL A 57 9.19 5.16 -2.90
C VAL A 57 10.11 4.99 -1.68
N PRO A 58 11.02 5.94 -1.42
CA PRO A 58 11.82 5.92 -0.19
C PRO A 58 10.92 5.96 1.05
N CYS A 59 11.20 5.09 2.01
CA CYS A 59 10.51 5.04 3.30
C CYS A 59 11.43 4.46 4.37
N GLU A 60 11.04 4.60 5.64
CA GLU A 60 11.75 3.96 6.75
C GLU A 60 11.24 2.53 6.91
N VAL A 61 12.06 1.53 6.59
CA VAL A 61 11.68 0.12 6.71
C VAL A 61 12.24 -0.45 8.02
N GLN A 62 11.36 -0.79 8.96
CA GLN A 62 11.77 -1.44 10.21
C GLN A 62 11.86 -2.96 10.07
N THR A 63 11.02 -3.57 9.22
CA THR A 63 11.05 -5.01 8.97
C THR A 63 10.75 -5.28 7.50
N PRO A 64 11.72 -5.80 6.72
CA PRO A 64 11.49 -6.17 5.34
C PRO A 64 10.35 -7.19 5.18
N GLY A 65 9.82 -7.29 3.97
CA GLY A 65 8.83 -8.29 3.59
C GLY A 65 7.84 -7.76 2.58
N GLY A 66 6.84 -8.57 2.22
CA GLY A 66 5.82 -8.15 1.27
C GLY A 66 4.46 -8.74 1.56
N THR A 67 3.44 -8.08 1.03
CA THR A 67 2.04 -8.50 1.07
C THR A 67 1.29 -7.90 -0.11
N THR A 68 -0.01 -8.15 -0.20
CA THR A 68 -0.90 -7.45 -1.12
C THR A 68 -2.05 -6.85 -0.34
N ALA A 69 -2.63 -5.75 -0.82
CA ALA A 69 -3.80 -5.13 -0.20
C ALA A 69 -4.72 -4.52 -1.27
N PRO A 70 -6.04 -4.40 -1.02
CA PRO A 70 -6.97 -3.81 -1.99
C PRO A 70 -6.56 -2.38 -2.37
N ALA A 71 -6.24 -2.17 -3.65
CA ALA A 71 -5.55 -0.94 -4.10
C ALA A 71 -6.41 0.31 -3.89
N HIS A 72 -7.67 0.27 -4.31
CA HIS A 72 -8.59 1.40 -4.17
C HIS A 72 -8.94 1.71 -2.72
N ILE A 73 -9.11 0.70 -1.87
CA ILE A 73 -9.42 0.90 -0.45
C ILE A 73 -8.22 1.53 0.25
N LEU A 74 -7.00 1.03 -0.01
CA LEU A 74 -5.79 1.58 0.55
C LEU A 74 -5.58 3.03 0.10
N HIS A 75 -5.74 3.33 -1.19
CA HIS A 75 -5.68 4.70 -1.70
C HIS A 75 -6.71 5.61 -1.01
N ASP A 76 -7.96 5.16 -0.87
CA ASP A 76 -9.01 5.95 -0.24
C ASP A 76 -8.77 6.22 1.24
N ILE A 77 -8.20 5.25 1.97
CA ILE A 77 -7.77 5.43 3.36
C ILE A 77 -6.69 6.51 3.40
N VAL A 78 -5.60 6.35 2.65
CA VAL A 78 -4.45 7.27 2.66
C VAL A 78 -4.88 8.68 2.27
N ARG A 79 -5.76 8.82 1.27
CA ARG A 79 -6.31 10.10 0.84
C ARG A 79 -7.03 10.85 1.96
N LYS A 80 -7.75 10.14 2.82
CA LYS A 80 -8.53 10.72 3.94
C LYS A 80 -7.71 10.99 5.20
N LEU A 81 -6.45 10.56 5.25
CA LEU A 81 -5.57 10.87 6.36
C LEU A 81 -5.18 12.36 6.37
N PRO A 82 -4.84 12.93 7.53
CA PRO A 82 -4.39 14.32 7.63
C PRO A 82 -3.14 14.60 6.80
N ASP A 83 -3.04 15.80 6.23
CA ASP A 83 -1.82 16.24 5.55
C ASP A 83 -0.62 16.25 6.51
N GLY A 84 0.56 15.88 6.01
CA GLY A 84 1.79 15.76 6.80
C GLY A 84 1.82 14.58 7.78
N ALA A 85 0.85 13.67 7.75
CA ALA A 85 0.86 12.48 8.59
C ALA A 85 1.93 11.47 8.15
N GLN A 86 2.58 10.84 9.13
CA GLN A 86 3.31 9.58 8.94
C GLN A 86 2.33 8.42 8.91
N VAL A 87 2.49 7.53 7.93
CA VAL A 87 1.70 6.31 7.77
C VAL A 87 2.57 5.11 8.10
N GLU A 88 2.20 4.35 9.13
CA GLU A 88 2.81 3.06 9.42
C GLU A 88 1.99 1.96 8.71
N LEU A 89 2.68 1.09 7.97
CA LEU A 89 2.14 -0.13 7.40
C LEU A 89 2.77 -1.32 8.12
N ASP A 90 1.93 -2.16 8.73
CA ASP A 90 2.36 -3.31 9.52
C ASP A 90 1.59 -4.57 9.09
N TYR A 91 2.31 -5.46 8.40
CA TYR A 91 1.85 -6.81 8.06
C TYR A 91 2.61 -7.79 8.94
N GLY A 92 1.95 -8.20 10.03
CA GLY A 92 2.50 -8.98 11.13
C GLY A 92 1.85 -8.67 12.48
N ALA A 93 1.28 -7.47 12.63
CA ALA A 93 0.54 -7.08 13.84
C ALA A 93 -0.80 -7.80 14.04
N GLU A 94 -1.48 -8.18 12.97
CA GLU A 94 -2.72 -8.97 13.00
C GLU A 94 -2.64 -10.08 11.94
N ASP A 95 -3.00 -11.30 12.33
CA ASP A 95 -2.86 -12.49 11.48
C ASP A 95 -3.52 -12.30 10.10
N GLY A 96 -2.67 -12.26 9.08
CA GLY A 96 -3.07 -12.19 7.67
C GLY A 96 -3.65 -10.85 7.21
N ARG A 97 -3.54 -9.77 8.00
CA ARG A 97 -4.07 -8.45 7.63
C ARG A 97 -2.99 -7.38 7.60
N LEU A 98 -3.09 -6.48 6.63
CA LEU A 98 -2.29 -5.26 6.59
C LEU A 98 -2.91 -4.21 7.51
N VAL A 99 -2.20 -3.84 8.56
CA VAL A 99 -2.60 -2.77 9.47
C VAL A 99 -2.03 -1.45 8.98
N VAL A 100 -2.91 -0.46 8.77
CA VAL A 100 -2.56 0.92 8.39
C VAL A 100 -2.80 1.83 9.58
N ARG A 101 -1.77 2.52 10.07
CA ARG A 101 -1.87 3.45 11.21
C ARG A 101 -1.39 4.84 10.81
N ALA A 102 -2.13 5.85 11.26
CA ALA A 102 -1.71 7.24 11.15
C ALA A 102 -2.39 8.06 12.25
N ALA A 103 -1.57 8.71 13.08
CA ALA A 103 -2.03 9.41 14.29
C ALA A 103 -2.95 8.53 15.16
N ARG A 104 -4.25 8.86 15.24
CA ARG A 104 -5.24 8.11 16.04
C ARG A 104 -6.05 7.09 15.21
N SER A 105 -5.80 7.01 13.91
CA SER A 105 -6.54 6.12 13.01
C SER A 105 -5.83 4.78 12.87
N LYS A 106 -6.61 3.69 12.85
CA LYS A 106 -6.15 2.33 12.59
C LYS A 106 -7.14 1.64 11.65
N PHE A 107 -6.63 1.06 10.59
CA PHE A 107 -7.40 0.24 9.65
C PHE A 107 -6.73 -1.13 9.51
N ALA A 108 -7.51 -2.18 9.28
CA ALA A 108 -6.99 -3.52 8.99
C ALA A 108 -7.61 -3.98 7.66
N LEU A 109 -6.75 -4.29 6.69
CA LEU A 109 -7.12 -4.70 5.34
C LEU A 109 -6.81 -6.18 5.13
N SER A 110 -7.70 -6.88 4.45
CA SER A 110 -7.56 -8.29 4.02
C SER A 110 -7.51 -8.39 2.51
#